data_AF-A0A127Z402-F1
#
_entry.id   AF-A0A127Z402-F1
#
_cell.length_a   1.000
_cell.length_b   1.000
_cell.length_c   1.000
_cell.angle_alpha   90.00
_cell.angle_beta   90.00
_cell.angle_gamma   90.00
#
_symmetry.space_group_name_H-M   'P 1'
#
loop_
_entity.id
_entity.type
_entity.pdbx_description
1 polymer ?
#
loop_
_entity_poly.entity_id
_entity_poly.type
_entity_poly.pdbx_seq_one_letter_code
_entity_poly.pdbx_strand_id
1 'polypeptide(L)'
;DLKTIPRQPQVQVIGNGPVASYEGLENITLKHPHHRTFHRDPVPLEDDRTVTRFYRWHIDAALYGLEPPKVTSLLAVKVPKTEHQLLSYDDGSDDKLSVPRGSTVFASSYRMYDLLSEEDKKFARETKVQYAPHPYVWMADAKSRSDGLGMLSEGLELDRSSMPDVDETKVKIYPMCRNPVTNKLALQVHPSAIEKLHLADGSIIDDLEQVREIVHRLQRPRIAPELVYAVDWNEGDLALFNNHGVLHSVTGSFTPDEVRIFRQCNLAASEPPLVP
;
A
#
# COMPACT_ATOMS: atom_id res chain seq x y z
N ASP A 1 -6.20 -13.87 -6.27
CA ASP A 1 -4.92 -14.59 -6.18
C ASP A 1 -3.95 -14.13 -7.24
N LEU A 2 -2.72 -13.84 -6.81
CA LEU A 2 -1.59 -13.57 -7.70
C LEU A 2 -1.29 -14.81 -8.55
N LYS A 3 -0.86 -14.63 -9.79
CA LYS A 3 -0.51 -15.73 -10.69
C LYS A 3 0.99 -15.76 -10.89
N THR A 4 1.66 -16.82 -10.44
CA THR A 4 3.12 -16.92 -10.50
C THR A 4 3.60 -17.54 -11.81
N ILE A 5 4.62 -16.96 -12.45
CA ILE A 5 5.20 -17.55 -13.67
C ILE A 5 5.92 -18.86 -13.32
N PRO A 6 5.55 -20.03 -13.89
CA PRO A 6 6.11 -21.32 -13.49
C PRO A 6 7.63 -21.43 -13.64
N ARG A 7 8.19 -20.89 -14.72
CA ARG A 7 9.64 -20.91 -14.98
C ARG A 7 10.44 -19.81 -14.26
N GLN A 8 9.76 -18.84 -13.64
CA GLN A 8 10.40 -17.79 -12.85
C GLN A 8 9.48 -17.39 -11.68
N PRO A 9 9.46 -18.19 -10.59
CA PRO A 9 8.51 -18.01 -9.50
C PRO A 9 8.59 -16.68 -8.75
N GLN A 10 9.69 -15.95 -8.93
CA GLN A 10 9.91 -14.60 -8.40
C GLN A 10 9.04 -13.54 -9.11
N VAL A 11 8.48 -13.86 -10.28
CA VAL A 11 7.65 -12.96 -11.08
C VAL A 11 6.19 -13.31 -10.89
N GLN A 12 5.43 -12.33 -10.41
CA GLN A 12 3.98 -12.40 -10.32
C GLN A 12 3.35 -11.71 -11.53
N VAL A 13 2.28 -12.30 -12.05
CA VAL A 13 1.41 -11.75 -13.09
C VAL A 13 0.18 -11.19 -12.40
N ILE A 14 -0.01 -9.89 -12.54
CA ILE A 14 -1.13 -9.13 -11.97
C ILE A 14 -1.85 -8.37 -13.08
N GLY A 15 -3.09 -7.98 -12.86
CA GLY A 15 -3.85 -7.24 -13.86
C GLY A 15 -5.34 -7.54 -13.80
N ASN A 16 -6.01 -7.53 -14.94
CA ASN A 16 -7.46 -7.67 -15.04
C ASN A 16 -7.85 -8.52 -16.25
N GLY A 17 -8.98 -9.22 -16.13
CA GLY A 17 -9.67 -9.88 -17.22
C GLY A 17 -9.10 -11.26 -17.60
N PRO A 18 -9.74 -11.92 -18.58
CA PRO A 18 -9.34 -13.26 -19.02
C PRO A 18 -8.07 -13.21 -19.87
N VAL A 19 -7.17 -14.15 -19.62
CA VAL A 19 -5.90 -14.34 -20.36
C VAL A 19 -5.80 -15.80 -20.79
N ALA A 20 -5.90 -16.04 -22.10
CA ALA A 20 -5.88 -17.39 -22.67
C ALA A 20 -4.55 -18.11 -22.40
N SER A 21 -3.43 -17.44 -22.62
CA SER A 21 -2.12 -17.94 -22.21
C SER A 21 -1.14 -16.80 -21.97
N TYR A 22 -0.24 -16.98 -21.00
CA TYR A 22 0.86 -16.05 -20.74
C TYR A 22 1.98 -16.71 -19.95
N GLU A 23 3.19 -16.76 -20.52
CA GLU A 23 4.40 -17.21 -19.80
C GLU A 23 4.29 -18.60 -19.14
N GLY A 24 3.52 -19.52 -19.74
CA GLY A 24 3.26 -20.87 -19.21
C GLY A 24 2.04 -20.98 -18.30
N LEU A 25 1.32 -19.88 -18.06
CA LEU A 25 -0.02 -19.89 -17.49
C LEU A 25 -1.06 -20.05 -18.61
N GLU A 26 -2.11 -20.81 -18.36
CA GLU A 26 -3.20 -21.05 -19.32
C GLU A 26 -4.56 -20.79 -18.68
N ASN A 27 -5.48 -20.20 -19.44
CA ASN A 27 -6.87 -19.95 -19.07
C ASN A 27 -7.04 -19.30 -17.69
N ILE A 28 -6.24 -18.27 -17.41
CA ILE A 28 -6.28 -17.56 -16.14
C ILE A 28 -7.21 -16.34 -16.25
N THR A 29 -7.82 -15.96 -15.12
CA THR A 29 -8.49 -14.67 -14.98
C THR A 29 -7.72 -13.85 -13.96
N LEU A 30 -7.25 -12.68 -14.38
CA LEU A 30 -6.62 -11.70 -13.51
C LEU A 30 -7.68 -10.78 -12.91
N LYS A 31 -7.45 -10.29 -11.70
CA LYS A 31 -8.40 -9.42 -10.99
C LYS A 31 -7.69 -8.16 -10.52
N HIS A 32 -8.14 -7.01 -11.03
CA HIS A 32 -7.63 -5.72 -10.61
C HIS A 32 -8.07 -5.44 -9.16
N PRO A 33 -7.16 -4.99 -8.27
CA PRO A 33 -7.57 -4.56 -6.94
C PRO A 33 -8.48 -3.34 -7.04
N HIS A 34 -9.56 -3.34 -6.25
CA HIS A 34 -10.63 -2.36 -6.37
C HIS A 34 -11.11 -1.88 -5.01
N HIS A 35 -11.28 -0.55 -4.85
CA HIS A 35 -11.67 0.08 -3.58
C HIS A 35 -12.93 -0.53 -2.97
N ARG A 36 -13.94 -0.89 -3.79
CA ARG A 36 -15.17 -1.63 -3.40
C ARG A 36 -14.95 -2.89 -2.56
N THR A 37 -13.79 -3.52 -2.66
CA THR A 37 -13.49 -4.76 -1.92
C THR A 37 -12.75 -4.53 -0.61
N PHE A 38 -12.34 -3.28 -0.33
CA PHE A 38 -11.44 -2.96 0.77
C PHE A 38 -11.91 -1.78 1.62
N HIS A 39 -12.61 -0.81 1.04
CA HIS A 39 -13.11 0.38 1.72
C HIS A 39 -14.44 0.10 2.41
N ARG A 40 -14.72 0.83 3.51
CA ARG A 40 -16.04 0.78 4.17
C ARG A 40 -17.11 1.39 3.27
N ASP A 41 -16.83 2.58 2.75
CA ASP A 41 -17.74 3.38 1.92
C ASP A 41 -17.17 3.56 0.51
N PRO A 42 -17.37 2.58 -0.38
CA PRO A 42 -16.85 2.69 -1.73
C PRO A 42 -17.71 3.62 -2.60
N VAL A 43 -17.14 4.04 -3.74
CA VAL A 43 -17.88 4.81 -4.75
C VAL A 43 -19.13 4.04 -5.22
N PRO A 44 -20.28 4.72 -5.40
CA PRO A 44 -21.49 4.14 -6.01
C PRO A 44 -21.19 3.45 -7.34
N LEU A 45 -21.97 2.41 -7.67
CA LEU A 45 -21.67 1.58 -8.84
C LEU A 45 -21.86 2.37 -10.15
N GLU A 46 -22.85 3.25 -10.19
CA GLU A 46 -23.14 4.13 -11.33
C GLU A 46 -21.99 5.09 -11.66
N ASP A 47 -21.22 5.50 -10.65
CA ASP A 47 -20.12 6.46 -10.78
C ASP A 47 -18.75 5.79 -10.98
N ASP A 48 -18.64 4.48 -10.70
CA ASP A 48 -17.36 3.75 -10.66
C ASP A 48 -16.59 3.77 -12.00
N ARG A 49 -17.27 4.11 -13.11
CA ARG A 49 -16.63 4.29 -14.42
C ARG A 49 -15.87 5.63 -14.52
N THR A 50 -16.35 6.69 -13.89
CA THR A 50 -15.81 8.05 -14.00
C THR A 50 -15.10 8.51 -12.72
N VAL A 51 -15.44 7.94 -11.57
CA VAL A 51 -14.88 8.25 -10.26
C VAL A 51 -14.15 7.03 -9.70
N THR A 52 -13.05 7.26 -9.00
CA THR A 52 -12.29 6.20 -8.32
C THR A 52 -11.75 6.66 -6.97
N ARG A 53 -11.12 5.74 -6.24
CA ARG A 53 -10.38 5.99 -5.00
C ARG A 53 -9.02 5.31 -5.10
N PHE A 54 -8.12 5.67 -4.20
CA PHE A 54 -6.98 4.81 -3.89
C PHE A 54 -7.50 3.45 -3.42
N TYR A 55 -6.97 2.34 -3.94
CA TYR A 55 -7.28 1.04 -3.38
C TYR A 55 -6.76 0.93 -1.93
N ARG A 56 -5.45 1.06 -1.75
CA ARG A 56 -4.77 1.01 -0.45
C ARG A 56 -3.36 1.58 -0.59
N TRP A 57 -3.05 2.61 0.19
CA TRP A 57 -1.68 3.09 0.34
C TRP A 57 -0.84 2.08 1.13
N HIS A 58 0.31 1.71 0.60
CA HIS A 58 1.21 0.77 1.25
C HIS A 58 2.65 0.90 0.77
N ILE A 59 3.52 0.22 1.51
CA ILE A 59 4.84 -0.24 1.08
C ILE A 59 4.69 -1.74 0.82
N ASP A 60 5.33 -2.31 -0.20
CA ASP A 60 5.32 -3.76 -0.37
C ASP A 60 6.05 -4.39 0.82
N ALA A 61 5.37 -5.23 1.60
CA ALA A 61 5.96 -5.90 2.74
C ALA A 61 5.08 -7.05 3.20
N ALA A 62 5.69 -8.15 3.65
CA ALA A 62 4.95 -9.20 4.35
C ALA A 62 4.55 -8.79 5.77
N LEU A 63 5.36 -7.90 6.39
CA LEU A 63 5.23 -7.38 7.76
C LEU A 63 5.21 -8.44 8.87
N TYR A 64 5.45 -9.70 8.52
CA TYR A 64 5.63 -10.83 9.44
C TYR A 64 6.65 -11.80 8.84
N GLY A 65 7.69 -12.14 9.60
CA GLY A 65 8.76 -13.06 9.21
C GLY A 65 9.76 -12.54 8.17
N LEU A 66 9.28 -11.87 7.11
CA LEU A 66 10.12 -11.39 6.00
C LEU A 66 10.33 -9.86 6.04
N GLU A 67 11.51 -9.44 5.60
CA GLU A 67 11.87 -8.03 5.52
C GLU A 67 11.28 -7.35 4.27
N PRO A 68 10.81 -6.08 4.36
CA PRO A 68 10.30 -5.35 3.21
C PRO A 68 11.33 -5.27 2.08
N PRO A 69 10.97 -5.61 0.83
CA PRO A 69 11.80 -5.42 -0.35
C PRO A 69 12.45 -4.03 -0.41
N LYS A 70 13.69 -3.94 -0.88
CA LYS A 70 14.38 -2.65 -1.13
C LYS A 70 13.86 -2.00 -2.43
N VAL A 71 13.61 -2.81 -3.46
CA VAL A 71 13.15 -2.36 -4.79
C VAL A 71 12.00 -3.25 -5.24
N THR A 72 10.97 -2.62 -5.80
CA THR A 72 9.88 -3.30 -6.51
C THR A 72 9.92 -2.90 -7.99
N SER A 73 9.60 -3.85 -8.88
CA SER A 73 9.48 -3.62 -10.32
C SER A 73 8.05 -3.78 -10.85
N LEU A 74 7.56 -2.75 -11.52
CA LEU A 74 6.38 -2.60 -12.37
C LEU A 74 6.61 -2.78 -13.88
N LEU A 75 6.38 -3.92 -14.54
CA LEU A 75 6.42 -3.97 -16.02
C LEU A 75 5.02 -4.04 -16.61
N ALA A 76 4.63 -3.02 -17.37
CA ALA A 76 3.40 -2.95 -18.13
C ALA A 76 3.51 -3.80 -19.41
N VAL A 77 2.76 -4.90 -19.47
CA VAL A 77 2.79 -5.82 -20.61
C VAL A 77 1.64 -5.52 -21.56
N LYS A 78 0.44 -5.37 -21.00
CA LYS A 78 -0.78 -5.01 -21.73
C LYS A 78 -1.56 -4.00 -20.90
N VAL A 79 -1.87 -2.87 -21.50
CA VAL A 79 -2.56 -1.77 -20.81
C VAL A 79 -3.73 -1.32 -21.67
N PRO A 80 -4.98 -1.52 -21.22
CA PRO A 80 -6.13 -0.96 -21.93
C PRO A 80 -6.05 0.57 -21.83
N LYS A 81 -5.99 1.26 -22.98
CA LYS A 81 -6.04 2.72 -23.02
C LYS A 81 -7.48 3.17 -22.85
N THR A 82 -7.72 3.96 -21.82
CA THR A 82 -9.04 4.38 -21.37
C THR A 82 -8.99 5.82 -20.89
N GLU A 83 -10.15 6.46 -20.79
CA GLU A 83 -10.29 7.81 -20.26
C GLU A 83 -9.81 7.92 -18.80
N HIS A 84 -9.51 9.15 -18.40
CA HIS A 84 -9.18 9.48 -17.03
C HIS A 84 -10.38 9.27 -16.10
N GLN A 85 -10.09 9.04 -14.82
CA GLN A 85 -11.06 9.04 -13.74
C GLN A 85 -10.76 10.17 -12.76
N LEU A 86 -11.81 10.68 -12.14
CA LEU A 86 -11.72 11.58 -11.01
C LEU A 86 -11.49 10.76 -9.75
N LEU A 87 -10.31 10.84 -9.17
CA LEU A 87 -10.02 10.26 -7.87
C LEU A 87 -10.57 11.18 -6.77
N SER A 88 -11.47 10.66 -5.94
CA SER A 88 -12.02 11.37 -4.79
C SER A 88 -11.47 10.83 -3.47
N TYR A 89 -11.12 11.72 -2.56
CA TYR A 89 -10.66 11.35 -1.21
C TYR A 89 -11.85 11.12 -0.28
N ASP A 90 -12.92 11.92 -0.41
CA ASP A 90 -14.14 11.93 0.43
C ASP A 90 -13.86 11.72 1.93
N ASP A 91 -12.98 12.53 2.47
CA ASP A 91 -12.60 12.57 3.89
C ASP A 91 -12.86 13.95 4.51
N GLY A 92 -13.62 14.80 3.82
CA GLY A 92 -13.94 16.18 4.23
C GLY A 92 -12.95 17.26 3.75
N SER A 93 -11.89 16.89 3.03
CA SER A 93 -10.91 17.84 2.48
C SER A 93 -11.32 18.51 1.16
N ASP A 94 -12.35 18.00 0.48
CA ASP A 94 -12.68 18.31 -0.92
C ASP A 94 -11.55 18.00 -1.94
N ASP A 95 -10.49 17.30 -1.52
CA ASP A 95 -9.38 16.91 -2.39
C ASP A 95 -9.85 16.00 -3.53
N LYS A 96 -9.40 16.31 -4.74
CA LYS A 96 -9.66 15.55 -5.96
C LYS A 96 -8.45 15.53 -6.87
N LEU A 97 -8.24 14.43 -7.59
CA LEU A 97 -7.13 14.27 -8.53
C LEU A 97 -7.62 13.59 -9.82
N SER A 98 -7.35 14.19 -10.99
CA SER A 98 -7.57 13.50 -12.27
C SER A 98 -6.44 12.50 -12.49
N VAL A 99 -6.77 11.22 -12.67
CA VAL A 99 -5.79 10.15 -12.88
C VAL A 99 -6.12 9.34 -14.14
N PRO A 100 -5.12 8.89 -14.90
CA PRO A 100 -5.33 7.82 -15.86
C PRO A 100 -5.96 6.60 -15.17
N ARG A 101 -6.90 5.94 -15.83
CA ARG A 101 -7.52 4.74 -15.26
C ARG A 101 -6.48 3.61 -15.15
N GLY A 102 -6.46 2.94 -13.99
CA GLY A 102 -5.50 1.88 -13.71
C GLY A 102 -4.08 2.35 -13.42
N SER A 103 -3.91 3.63 -13.06
CA SER A 103 -2.64 4.16 -12.60
C SER A 103 -2.12 3.41 -11.38
N THR A 104 -0.80 3.40 -11.27
CA THR A 104 -0.12 3.26 -9.98
C THR A 104 0.24 4.67 -9.55
N VAL A 105 -0.24 5.07 -8.38
CA VAL A 105 0.09 6.37 -7.79
C VAL A 105 1.21 6.21 -6.79
N PHE A 106 2.04 7.24 -6.67
CA PHE A 106 3.17 7.29 -5.75
C PHE A 106 3.15 8.58 -4.95
N ALA A 107 3.53 8.47 -3.67
CA ALA A 107 3.80 9.61 -2.80
C ALA A 107 5.17 9.41 -2.13
N SER A 108 6.00 10.46 -2.13
CA SER A 108 7.39 10.38 -1.65
C SER A 108 7.47 10.42 -0.13
N SER A 109 7.91 9.32 0.50
CA SER A 109 8.12 9.24 1.95
C SER A 109 9.15 10.23 2.47
N TYR A 110 10.11 10.65 1.63
CA TYR A 110 11.05 11.74 1.96
C TYR A 110 10.32 13.09 2.05
N ARG A 111 9.53 13.41 1.02
CA ARG A 111 8.75 14.64 1.00
C ARG A 111 7.74 14.64 2.14
N MET A 112 7.18 13.47 2.49
CA MET A 112 6.30 13.35 3.64
C MET A 112 7.00 13.80 4.93
N TYR A 113 8.20 13.27 5.19
CA TYR A 113 8.99 13.60 6.36
C TYR A 113 9.40 15.08 6.39
N ASP A 114 9.88 15.62 5.27
CA ASP A 114 10.34 17.02 5.19
C ASP A 114 9.23 18.02 5.53
N LEU A 115 7.98 17.67 5.20
CA LEU A 115 6.80 18.48 5.44
C LEU A 115 6.19 18.32 6.85
N LEU A 116 6.70 17.40 7.68
CA LEU A 116 6.25 17.26 9.07
C LEU A 116 6.58 18.52 9.89
N SER A 117 5.79 18.77 10.94
CA SER A 117 6.16 19.74 11.98
C SER A 117 7.44 19.29 12.69
N GLU A 118 8.17 20.19 13.34
CA GLU A 118 9.38 19.78 14.07
C GLU A 118 9.08 18.80 15.22
N GLU A 119 7.92 18.94 15.86
CA GLU A 119 7.40 17.99 16.85
C GLU A 119 7.17 16.61 16.22
N ASP A 120 6.47 16.55 15.09
CA ASP A 120 6.21 15.29 14.37
C ASP A 120 7.48 14.65 13.82
N LYS A 121 8.45 15.46 13.36
CA LYS A 121 9.76 14.96 12.94
C LYS A 121 10.48 14.33 14.12
N LYS A 122 10.45 14.95 15.30
CA LYS A 122 11.01 14.37 16.53
C LYS A 122 10.31 13.06 16.88
N PHE A 123 8.99 13.06 16.91
CA PHE A 123 8.18 11.87 17.16
C PHE A 123 8.53 10.73 16.20
N ALA A 124 8.61 11.01 14.89
CA ALA A 124 8.93 10.01 13.88
C ALA A 124 10.36 9.43 14.03
N ARG A 125 11.34 10.24 14.45
CA ARG A 125 12.71 9.76 14.70
C ARG A 125 12.82 8.87 15.94
N GLU A 126 11.96 9.12 16.93
CA GLU A 126 12.03 8.50 18.25
C GLU A 126 11.07 7.30 18.42
N THR A 127 10.18 7.08 17.45
CA THR A 127 9.13 6.04 17.53
C THR A 127 9.44 4.84 16.63
N LYS A 128 9.11 3.65 17.12
CA LYS A 128 9.08 2.42 16.31
C LYS A 128 7.64 1.93 16.13
N VAL A 129 7.37 1.37 14.96
CA VAL A 129 6.08 0.83 14.55
C VAL A 129 6.13 -0.68 14.63
N GLN A 130 5.23 -1.28 15.41
CA GLN A 130 4.98 -2.71 15.44
C GLN A 130 3.81 -3.06 14.53
N TYR A 131 3.99 -4.09 13.72
CA TYR A 131 2.96 -4.64 12.84
C TYR A 131 2.37 -5.91 13.45
N ALA A 132 1.07 -6.12 13.21
CA ALA A 132 0.37 -7.30 13.69
C ALA A 132 0.95 -8.59 13.06
N PRO A 133 1.00 -9.71 13.81
CA PRO A 133 1.34 -11.01 13.24
C PRO A 133 0.26 -11.46 12.25
N HIS A 134 0.66 -12.21 11.22
CA HIS A 134 -0.22 -12.63 10.11
C HIS A 134 -1.14 -11.49 9.63
N PRO A 135 -0.58 -10.33 9.25
CA PRO A 135 -1.30 -9.05 9.21
C PRO A 135 -2.51 -9.05 8.28
N TYR A 136 -2.43 -9.72 7.13
CA TYR A 136 -3.54 -9.81 6.17
C TYR A 136 -4.66 -10.74 6.62
N VAL A 137 -4.38 -11.68 7.53
CA VAL A 137 -5.39 -12.51 8.18
C VAL A 137 -6.03 -11.70 9.30
N TRP A 138 -5.21 -11.05 10.13
CA TRP A 138 -5.65 -10.20 11.23
C TRP A 138 -6.67 -9.13 10.80
N MET A 139 -6.39 -8.40 9.73
CA MET A 139 -7.24 -7.30 9.26
C MET A 139 -8.20 -7.69 8.13
N ALA A 140 -8.46 -8.98 7.89
CA ALA A 140 -9.21 -9.45 6.72
C ALA A 140 -10.62 -8.86 6.61
N ASP A 141 -11.32 -8.73 7.75
CA ASP A 141 -12.69 -8.21 7.79
C ASP A 141 -12.76 -6.69 8.02
N ALA A 142 -11.70 -6.10 8.59
CA ALA A 142 -11.58 -4.65 8.76
C ALA A 142 -11.67 -3.90 7.43
N LYS A 143 -12.17 -2.66 7.47
CA LYS A 143 -12.39 -1.82 6.29
C LYS A 143 -11.52 -0.58 6.30
N SER A 144 -11.05 -0.20 5.12
CA SER A 144 -10.23 0.98 4.89
C SER A 144 -11.07 2.26 4.89
N ARG A 145 -10.39 3.35 5.21
CA ARG A 145 -10.85 4.73 4.97
C ARG A 145 -11.04 4.97 3.47
N SER A 146 -11.85 5.99 3.16
CA SER A 146 -12.18 6.45 1.81
C SER A 146 -10.97 6.95 1.00
N ASP A 147 -9.94 7.43 1.67
CA ASP A 147 -8.65 7.83 1.09
C ASP A 147 -7.66 6.65 0.91
N GLY A 148 -8.05 5.43 1.28
CA GLY A 148 -7.21 4.24 1.21
C GLY A 148 -6.02 4.21 2.18
N LEU A 149 -5.94 5.16 3.13
CA LEU A 149 -4.83 5.30 4.06
C LEU A 149 -5.15 4.64 5.40
N GLY A 150 -4.80 3.36 5.51
CA GLY A 150 -5.02 2.59 6.72
C GLY A 150 -6.46 2.13 6.91
N MET A 151 -6.76 1.57 8.08
CA MET A 151 -8.05 0.97 8.40
C MET A 151 -8.84 1.83 9.38
N LEU A 152 -10.15 1.59 9.44
CA LEU A 152 -11.04 2.08 10.48
C LEU A 152 -11.00 1.14 11.69
N SER A 153 -11.11 1.68 12.89
CA SER A 153 -11.12 0.91 14.15
C SER A 153 -12.55 0.58 14.57
N GLU A 154 -13.10 -0.46 13.97
CA GLU A 154 -14.48 -0.91 14.20
C GLU A 154 -14.53 -2.26 14.97
N GLY A 155 -13.38 -2.73 15.47
CA GLY A 155 -13.26 -4.00 16.20
C GLY A 155 -13.51 -5.23 15.30
N LEU A 156 -13.11 -5.13 14.03
CA LEU A 156 -13.31 -6.16 13.01
C LEU A 156 -12.04 -6.98 12.76
N GLU A 157 -10.96 -6.68 13.46
CA GLU A 157 -9.74 -7.46 13.45
C GLU A 157 -9.96 -8.80 14.17
N LEU A 158 -9.30 -9.86 13.70
CA LEU A 158 -9.40 -11.17 14.34
C LEU A 158 -8.74 -11.15 15.71
N ASP A 159 -9.46 -11.69 16.70
CA ASP A 159 -8.91 -11.97 18.02
C ASP A 159 -7.72 -12.94 17.94
N ARG A 160 -6.76 -12.76 18.86
CA ARG A 160 -5.55 -13.59 18.89
C ARG A 160 -5.82 -15.09 19.05
N SER A 161 -6.94 -15.49 19.66
CA SER A 161 -7.36 -16.89 19.77
C SER A 161 -7.86 -17.50 18.46
N SER A 162 -8.27 -16.66 17.50
CA SER A 162 -8.77 -17.05 16.18
C SER A 162 -7.69 -16.92 15.10
N MET A 163 -6.51 -16.43 15.46
CA MET A 163 -5.36 -16.26 14.59
C MET A 163 -4.56 -17.55 14.47
N PRO A 164 -3.86 -17.78 13.34
CA PRO A 164 -2.85 -18.83 13.26
C PRO A 164 -1.77 -18.63 14.33
N ASP A 165 -1.08 -19.71 14.71
CA ASP A 165 -0.01 -19.67 15.72
C ASP A 165 0.98 -18.54 15.46
N VAL A 166 1.21 -17.73 16.49
CA VAL A 166 2.10 -16.57 16.43
C VAL A 166 3.47 -16.95 16.98
N ASP A 167 4.46 -16.97 16.10
CA ASP A 167 5.86 -16.93 16.47
C ASP A 167 6.28 -15.47 16.69
N GLU A 168 6.47 -15.09 17.94
CA GLU A 168 6.82 -13.73 18.37
C GLU A 168 8.16 -13.26 17.79
N THR A 169 9.08 -14.17 17.46
CA THR A 169 10.38 -13.81 16.85
C THR A 169 10.24 -13.28 15.43
N LYS A 170 9.08 -13.50 14.80
CA LYS A 170 8.76 -13.05 13.45
C LYS A 170 7.98 -11.74 13.42
N VAL A 171 7.50 -11.25 14.58
CA VAL A 171 6.84 -9.95 14.70
C VAL A 171 7.82 -8.85 14.29
N LYS A 172 7.35 -7.91 13.48
CA LYS A 172 8.21 -6.87 12.92
C LYS A 172 7.98 -5.55 13.64
N ILE A 173 9.07 -5.00 14.17
CA ILE A 173 9.12 -3.69 14.81
C ILE A 173 10.18 -2.87 14.08
N TYR A 174 9.76 -1.85 13.33
CA TYR A 174 10.64 -1.02 12.51
C TYR A 174 10.62 0.44 12.96
N PRO A 175 11.70 1.21 12.75
CA PRO A 175 11.65 2.66 12.94
C PRO A 175 10.58 3.32 12.07
N MET A 176 9.94 4.37 12.60
CA MET A 176 8.89 5.10 11.87
C MET A 176 9.45 5.91 10.68
N CYS A 177 10.70 6.37 10.74
CA CYS A 177 11.37 6.96 9.60
C CYS A 177 12.78 6.38 9.38
N ARG A 178 13.18 6.11 8.12
CA ARG A 178 14.59 5.90 7.77
C ARG A 178 14.93 6.07 6.28
N ASN A 179 16.10 6.64 5.97
CA ASN A 179 16.96 6.13 4.90
C ASN A 179 18.47 6.10 5.31
N PRO A 180 19.07 4.90 5.46
CA PRO A 180 20.50 4.73 5.79
C PRO A 180 21.46 5.18 4.70
N VAL A 181 21.05 5.02 3.44
CA VAL A 181 21.95 5.07 2.28
C VAL A 181 22.15 6.51 1.83
N THR A 182 21.13 7.35 1.97
CA THR A 182 21.16 8.75 1.50
C THR A 182 21.33 9.76 2.63
N ASN A 183 21.36 9.32 3.89
CA ASN A 183 21.27 10.15 5.10
C ASN A 183 20.02 11.04 5.17
N LYS A 184 19.03 10.84 4.30
CA LYS A 184 17.74 11.52 4.36
C LYS A 184 16.78 10.70 5.23
N LEU A 185 15.78 11.35 5.80
CA LEU A 185 14.74 10.66 6.55
C LEU A 185 13.49 10.54 5.67
N ALA A 186 12.89 9.36 5.66
CA ALA A 186 11.65 9.07 4.94
C ALA A 186 10.66 8.49 5.95
N LEU A 187 9.43 9.00 5.97
CA LEU A 187 8.35 8.45 6.80
C LEU A 187 7.92 7.11 6.19
N GLN A 188 8.40 6.00 6.77
CA GLN A 188 8.36 4.66 6.18
C GLN A 188 7.40 3.77 6.96
N VAL A 189 6.10 4.09 6.89
CA VAL A 189 5.06 3.38 7.65
C VAL A 189 4.04 2.77 6.70
N HIS A 190 3.79 1.47 6.82
CA HIS A 190 2.66 0.83 6.13
C HIS A 190 1.37 1.07 6.95
N PRO A 191 0.37 1.80 6.46
CA PRO A 191 -0.71 2.30 7.32
C PRO A 191 -1.76 1.25 7.75
N SER A 192 -1.96 0.15 7.02
CA SER A 192 -3.09 -0.76 7.32
C SER A 192 -2.86 -1.75 8.46
N ALA A 193 -1.65 -2.30 8.59
CA ALA A 193 -1.37 -3.46 9.43
C ALA A 193 -0.65 -3.10 10.75
N ILE A 194 -0.75 -1.85 11.19
CA ILE A 194 -0.08 -1.36 12.38
C ILE A 194 -0.86 -1.81 13.60
N GLU A 195 -0.14 -2.34 14.59
CA GLU A 195 -0.71 -2.78 15.86
C GLU A 195 -0.34 -1.82 17.00
N LYS A 196 0.94 -1.41 17.10
CA LYS A 196 1.44 -0.62 18.23
C LYS A 196 2.51 0.40 17.83
N LEU A 197 2.64 1.46 18.62
CA LEU A 197 3.75 2.41 18.54
C LEU A 197 4.58 2.34 19.82
N HIS A 198 5.88 2.09 19.69
CA HIS A 198 6.85 2.05 20.80
C HIS A 198 7.58 3.39 20.87
N LEU A 199 7.46 4.09 21.99
CA LEU A 199 8.02 5.43 22.18
C LEU A 199 9.42 5.39 22.81
N ALA A 200 10.18 6.49 22.67
CA ALA A 200 11.55 6.58 23.18
C ALA A 200 11.66 6.54 24.71
N ASP A 201 10.59 6.89 25.45
CA ASP A 201 10.54 6.80 26.91
C ASP A 201 10.22 5.37 27.41
N GLY A 202 10.02 4.42 26.51
CA GLY A 202 9.70 3.03 26.81
C GLY A 202 8.20 2.74 26.94
N SER A 203 7.33 3.74 26.85
CA SER A 203 5.89 3.54 26.80
C SER A 203 5.44 3.00 25.43
N ILE A 204 4.28 2.33 25.41
CA ILE A 204 3.68 1.73 24.22
C ILE A 204 2.27 2.29 24.06
N ILE A 205 1.97 2.79 22.86
CA ILE A 205 0.60 3.09 22.44
C ILE A 205 0.06 1.83 21.76
N ASP A 206 -0.92 1.18 22.38
CA ASP A 206 -1.57 -0.04 21.88
C ASP A 206 -3.10 0.06 21.77
N ASP A 207 -3.66 1.25 22.04
CA ASP A 207 -5.01 1.59 21.60
C ASP A 207 -5.03 1.72 20.07
N LEU A 208 -5.71 0.80 19.40
CA LEU A 208 -5.64 0.66 17.95
C LEU A 208 -6.20 1.88 17.19
N GLU A 209 -7.24 2.51 17.73
CA GLU A 209 -7.80 3.76 17.19
C GLU A 209 -6.76 4.88 17.26
N GLN A 210 -6.17 5.11 18.44
CA GLN A 210 -5.12 6.11 18.62
C GLN A 210 -3.91 5.86 17.72
N VAL A 211 -3.45 4.62 17.60
CA VAL A 211 -2.33 4.23 16.71
C VAL A 211 -2.62 4.61 15.25
N ARG A 212 -3.83 4.28 14.76
CA ARG A 212 -4.24 4.56 13.38
C ARG A 212 -4.43 6.05 13.13
N GLU A 213 -5.05 6.78 14.05
CA GLU A 213 -5.24 8.22 13.94
C GLU A 213 -3.90 8.98 13.93
N ILE A 214 -2.93 8.56 14.74
CA ILE A 214 -1.58 9.15 14.72
C ILE A 214 -0.94 8.97 13.35
N VAL A 215 -0.94 7.76 12.79
CA VAL A 215 -0.30 7.50 11.49
C VAL A 215 -1.06 8.18 10.36
N HIS A 216 -2.38 8.19 10.40
CA HIS A 216 -3.21 8.91 9.44
C HIS A 216 -2.90 10.40 9.43
N ARG A 217 -2.87 11.05 10.59
CA ARG A 217 -2.51 12.48 10.74
C ARG A 217 -1.12 12.81 10.17
N LEU A 218 -0.16 11.91 10.33
CA LEU A 218 1.20 12.11 9.79
C LEU A 218 1.22 12.02 8.27
N GLN A 219 0.53 11.03 7.69
CA GLN A 219 0.63 10.73 6.25
C GLN A 219 -0.41 11.44 5.38
N ARG A 220 -1.65 11.64 5.85
CA ARG A 220 -2.77 12.12 5.03
C ARG A 220 -2.50 13.49 4.37
N PRO A 221 -2.00 14.52 5.07
CA PRO A 221 -1.68 15.79 4.42
C PRO A 221 -0.57 15.67 3.36
N ARG A 222 0.18 14.57 3.37
CA ARG A 222 1.36 14.35 2.50
C ARG A 222 1.04 13.46 1.30
N ILE A 223 -0.21 13.03 1.18
CA ILE A 223 -0.80 12.50 -0.05
C ILE A 223 -1.80 13.51 -0.66
N ALA A 224 -1.69 14.80 -0.36
CA ALA A 224 -2.50 15.83 -1.04
C ALA A 224 -2.33 15.75 -2.57
N PRO A 225 -3.32 16.16 -3.39
CA PRO A 225 -3.30 15.98 -4.84
C PRO A 225 -2.00 16.41 -5.55
N GLU A 226 -1.42 17.53 -5.14
CA GLU A 226 -0.17 18.08 -5.69
C GLU A 226 1.10 17.32 -5.29
N LEU A 227 1.00 16.42 -4.32
CA LEU A 227 2.10 15.57 -3.82
C LEU A 227 2.02 14.13 -4.37
N VAL A 228 1.00 13.82 -5.17
CA VAL A 228 0.77 12.49 -5.74
C VAL A 228 1.16 12.45 -7.22
N TYR A 229 2.01 11.50 -7.57
CA TYR A 229 2.36 11.21 -8.96
C TYR A 229 1.59 9.99 -9.47
N ALA A 230 0.74 10.17 -10.48
CA ALA A 230 0.00 9.09 -11.13
C ALA A 230 0.68 8.65 -12.43
N VAL A 231 1.04 7.38 -12.53
CA VAL A 231 1.64 6.83 -13.76
C VAL A 231 0.57 6.60 -14.83
N ASP A 232 0.71 7.24 -15.99
CA ASP A 232 0.00 6.89 -17.21
C ASP A 232 0.78 5.82 -17.97
N TRP A 233 0.39 4.57 -17.78
CA TRP A 233 1.12 3.41 -18.29
C TRP A 233 0.96 3.23 -19.79
N ASN A 234 2.08 3.01 -20.49
CA ASN A 234 2.13 2.45 -21.83
C ASN A 234 2.63 1.01 -21.81
N GLU A 235 2.30 0.23 -22.83
CA GLU A 235 2.88 -1.10 -22.99
C GLU A 235 4.40 -0.98 -23.17
N GLY A 236 5.15 -1.79 -22.41
CA GLY A 236 6.61 -1.74 -22.37
C GLY A 236 7.19 -0.86 -21.26
N ASP A 237 6.38 -0.02 -20.60
CA ASP A 237 6.87 0.81 -19.49
C ASP A 237 7.33 -0.06 -18.31
N LEU A 238 8.52 0.25 -17.80
CA LEU A 238 9.11 -0.38 -16.63
C LEU A 238 9.32 0.65 -15.53
N ALA A 239 8.59 0.51 -14.43
CA ALA A 239 8.88 1.24 -13.20
C ALA A 239 9.77 0.40 -12.28
N LEU A 240 10.84 1.01 -11.78
CA LEU A 240 11.63 0.51 -10.67
C LEU A 240 11.58 1.56 -9.56
N PHE A 241 11.12 1.20 -8.37
CA PHE A 241 11.01 2.16 -7.29
C PHE A 241 11.62 1.64 -5.99
N ASN A 242 12.23 2.57 -5.25
CA ASN A 242 12.70 2.33 -3.90
C ASN A 242 11.48 2.15 -2.99
N ASN A 243 11.16 0.89 -2.69
CA ASN A 243 9.99 0.53 -1.91
C ASN A 243 10.03 1.11 -0.49
N HIS A 244 11.22 1.39 0.06
CA HIS A 244 11.36 2.06 1.36
C HIS A 244 11.17 3.59 1.29
N GLY A 245 11.16 4.17 0.09
CA GLY A 245 11.14 5.62 -0.13
C GLY A 245 9.82 6.19 -0.64
N VAL A 246 8.84 5.33 -0.92
CA VAL A 246 7.54 5.74 -1.44
C VAL A 246 6.41 4.95 -0.78
N LEU A 247 5.25 5.58 -0.63
CA LEU A 247 3.99 4.86 -0.59
C LEU A 247 3.45 4.76 -2.02
N HIS A 248 2.75 3.66 -2.30
CA HIS A 248 2.02 3.49 -3.55
C HIS A 248 0.63 2.90 -3.33
N SER A 249 -0.24 3.18 -4.28
CA SER A 249 -1.57 2.57 -4.39
C SER A 249 -1.91 2.36 -5.86
N VAL A 250 -2.71 1.34 -6.14
CA VAL A 250 -3.40 1.25 -7.43
C VAL A 250 -4.69 2.06 -7.39
N THR A 251 -5.10 2.59 -8.53
CA THR A 251 -6.36 3.33 -8.72
C THR A 251 -7.14 2.76 -9.90
N GLY A 252 -8.35 3.27 -10.07
CA GLY A 252 -9.20 2.99 -11.22
C GLY A 252 -9.91 1.65 -11.16
N SER A 253 -10.84 1.50 -12.09
CA SER A 253 -11.74 0.35 -12.23
C SER A 253 -11.64 -0.18 -13.65
N PHE A 254 -11.84 -1.48 -13.83
CA PHE A 254 -11.88 -2.11 -15.16
C PHE A 254 -13.09 -3.00 -15.25
N THR A 255 -13.72 -3.06 -16.44
CA THR A 255 -14.74 -4.08 -16.71
C THR A 255 -14.08 -5.47 -16.76
N PRO A 256 -14.84 -6.55 -16.55
CA PRO A 256 -14.28 -7.91 -16.57
C PRO A 256 -13.56 -8.31 -17.86
N ASP A 257 -13.88 -7.66 -18.99
CA ASP A 257 -13.32 -7.91 -20.32
C ASP A 257 -12.15 -6.97 -20.68
N GLU A 258 -11.92 -5.89 -19.92
CA GLU A 258 -10.77 -5.00 -20.10
C GLU A 258 -9.48 -5.69 -19.64
N VAL A 259 -8.78 -6.33 -20.58
CA VAL A 259 -7.58 -7.11 -20.28
C VAL A 259 -6.38 -6.20 -20.00
N ARG A 260 -5.84 -6.30 -18.78
CA ARG A 260 -4.61 -5.65 -18.31
C ARG A 260 -3.64 -6.71 -17.81
N ILE A 261 -2.37 -6.62 -18.17
CA ILE A 261 -1.34 -7.59 -17.75
C ILE A 261 -0.08 -6.83 -17.34
N PHE A 262 0.42 -7.13 -16.14
CA PHE A 262 1.65 -6.61 -15.58
C PHE A 262 2.49 -7.75 -15.03
N ARG A 263 3.82 -7.60 -15.10
CA ARG A 263 4.75 -8.40 -14.30
C ARG A 263 5.20 -7.58 -13.10
N GLN A 264 5.06 -8.16 -11.91
CA GLN A 264 5.56 -7.60 -10.66
C GLN A 264 6.67 -8.51 -10.12
N CYS A 265 7.75 -7.89 -9.63
CA CYS A 265 8.73 -8.56 -8.79
C CYS A 265 8.97 -7.72 -7.54
N ASN A 266 8.88 -8.35 -6.38
CA ASN A 266 9.28 -7.78 -5.11
C ASN A 266 9.91 -8.88 -4.24
N LEU A 267 11.24 -8.86 -4.16
CA LEU A 267 11.99 -9.86 -3.40
C LEU A 267 12.24 -9.34 -1.99
N ALA A 268 11.93 -10.17 -0.98
CA ALA A 268 12.20 -9.85 0.41
C ALA A 268 13.68 -9.46 0.60
N ALA A 269 13.92 -8.42 1.39
CA ALA A 269 15.29 -7.98 1.66
C ALA A 269 16.02 -9.00 2.55
N SER A 270 17.34 -9.04 2.43
CA SER A 270 18.20 -9.85 3.31
C SER A 270 18.42 -9.21 4.68
N GLU A 271 18.06 -7.94 4.85
CA GLU A 271 18.33 -7.12 6.03
C GLU A 271 17.12 -6.25 6.34
N PRO A 272 16.85 -5.98 7.63
CA PRO A 272 15.74 -5.13 8.02
C PRO A 272 15.91 -3.67 7.62
N PRO A 273 14.81 -2.89 7.57
CA PRO A 273 14.88 -1.45 7.65
C PRO A 273 15.73 -1.10 8.85
N LEU A 274 16.66 -0.23 8.56
CA LEU A 274 17.85 -0.08 9.32
C LEU A 274 17.42 0.95 10.49
N VAL A 275 18.18 1.34 11.54
CA VAL A 275 17.86 2.48 12.50
C VAL A 275 18.40 3.89 12.13
N PRO A 276 17.67 5.01 12.36
CA PRO A 276 18.15 6.39 12.13
C PRO A 276 19.51 6.73 12.74
#